data_AF-E5WZB9-F1
#
_entry.id   AF-E5WZB9-F1
#
_cell.length_a   1.000
_cell.length_b   1.000
_cell.length_c   1.000
_cell.angle_alpha   90.00
_cell.angle_beta   90.00
_cell.angle_gamma   90.00
#
_symmetry.space_group_name_H-M   'P 1'
#
loop_
_entity.id
_entity.type
_entity.pdbx_description
1 polymer ?
#
loop_
_entity_poly.entity_id
_entity_poly.type
_entity_poly.pdbx_seq_one_letter_code
_entity_poly.pdbx_strand_id
1 'polypeptide(L)'
;MNFISQVKKDLDILKKIIPQESTKIESLLTNISADKLVNFLVVAEDHRYKYHIGFDVIAIFRAILKNIVYKTSEGASTIEQQLVRVIINDYKRCLSRKIKEIILASYVKLVFDKRKLALIYLNIAYYGTRYQSLEAILRKYNLTKKIL
;
A
#
# COMPACT_ATOMS: atom_id res chain seq x y z
N MET A 1 -14.80 10.33 -18.89
CA MET A 1 -13.42 10.86 -18.73
C MET A 1 -12.45 9.95 -19.46
N ASN A 2 -11.45 10.51 -20.13
CA ASN A 2 -10.36 9.71 -20.72
C ASN A 2 -9.35 9.27 -19.64
N PHE A 3 -8.43 8.37 -20.00
CA PHE A 3 -7.45 7.79 -19.07
C PHE A 3 -6.62 8.85 -18.33
N ILE A 4 -6.08 9.83 -19.06
CA ILE A 4 -5.23 10.90 -18.49
C ILE A 4 -6.02 11.74 -17.49
N SER A 5 -7.26 12.09 -17.82
CA SER A 5 -8.15 12.84 -16.94
C SER A 5 -8.42 12.08 -15.64
N GLN A 6 -8.59 10.75 -15.72
CA GLN A 6 -8.75 9.92 -14.53
C GLN A 6 -7.48 9.88 -13.66
N VAL A 7 -6.30 9.74 -14.27
CA VAL A 7 -5.01 9.79 -13.54
C VAL A 7 -4.87 11.12 -12.80
N LYS A 8 -5.17 12.26 -13.44
CA LYS A 8 -5.11 13.58 -12.81
C LYS A 8 -6.07 13.70 -11.63
N LYS A 9 -7.33 13.28 -11.81
CA LYS A 9 -8.32 13.28 -10.72
C LYS A 9 -7.85 12.44 -9.52
N ASP A 10 -7.36 11.23 -9.77
CA ASP A 10 -6.91 10.33 -8.72
C ASP A 10 -5.64 10.87 -8.02
N LEU A 11 -4.76 11.54 -8.78
CA LEU A 11 -3.61 12.25 -8.23
C LEU A 11 -4.02 13.36 -7.24
N ASP A 12 -5.04 14.15 -7.57
CA ASP A 12 -5.53 15.20 -6.69
C ASP A 12 -6.15 14.63 -5.40
N ILE A 13 -6.82 13.48 -5.50
CA ILE A 13 -7.32 12.75 -4.33
C ILE A 13 -6.15 12.32 -3.43
N LEU A 14 -5.10 11.73 -3.99
CA LEU A 14 -3.93 11.27 -3.21
C LEU A 14 -3.21 12.43 -2.51
N LYS A 15 -3.02 13.55 -3.20
CA LYS A 15 -2.42 14.77 -2.64
C LYS A 15 -3.20 15.31 -1.45
N LYS A 16 -4.53 15.14 -1.45
CA LYS A 16 -5.40 15.56 -0.35
C LYS A 16 -5.41 14.56 0.81
N ILE A 17 -5.56 13.27 0.51
CA ILE A 17 -5.81 12.24 1.54
C ILE A 17 -4.53 11.84 2.26
N ILE A 18 -3.39 11.70 1.58
CA ILE A 18 -2.16 11.21 2.21
C ILE A 18 -1.70 12.13 3.35
N PRO A 19 -1.68 13.48 3.21
CA PRO A 19 -1.37 14.37 4.34
C PRO A 19 -2.35 14.23 5.51
N GLN A 20 -3.65 14.04 5.23
CA GLN A 20 -4.67 13.88 6.28
C GLN A 20 -4.47 12.58 7.07
N GLU A 21 -4.24 11.46 6.38
CA GLU A 21 -3.98 10.18 7.02
C GLU A 21 -2.64 10.17 7.75
N SER A 22 -1.64 10.87 7.20
CA SER A 22 -0.36 11.11 7.84
C SER A 22 -0.52 11.71 9.24
N THR A 23 -1.35 12.75 9.39
CA THR A 23 -1.55 13.40 10.70
C THR A 23 -2.25 12.47 11.70
N LYS A 24 -3.17 11.61 11.25
CA LYS A 24 -3.85 10.64 12.13
C LYS A 24 -2.90 9.61 12.74
N ILE A 25 -1.78 9.32 12.07
CA ILE A 25 -0.81 8.31 12.50
C ILE A 25 0.45 8.90 13.15
N GLU A 26 0.50 10.22 13.41
CA GLU A 26 1.67 10.88 14.00
C GLU A 26 2.08 10.29 15.34
N SER A 27 1.12 9.88 16.17
CA SER A 27 1.38 9.20 17.44
C SER A 27 1.98 7.80 17.28
N LEU A 28 1.71 7.11 16.16
CA LEU A 28 2.32 5.82 15.85
C LEU A 28 3.77 6.00 15.37
N LEU A 29 4.04 7.06 14.61
CA LEU A 29 5.35 7.30 13.97
C LEU A 29 6.51 7.48 14.96
N THR A 30 6.21 7.88 16.20
CA THR A 30 7.20 8.16 17.26
C THR A 30 7.57 6.93 18.09
N ASN A 31 6.87 5.80 17.94
CA ASN A 31 7.12 4.57 18.72
C ASN A 31 8.02 3.57 17.95
N ILE A 32 9.01 2.99 18.63
CA ILE A 32 9.90 1.90 18.13
C ILE A 32 9.10 0.70 17.58
N SER A 33 7.87 0.52 18.03
CA SER A 33 7.00 -0.55 17.54
C SER A 33 6.43 -0.35 16.14
N ALA A 34 6.30 0.89 15.68
CA ALA A 34 5.86 1.17 14.32
C ALA A 34 6.84 0.60 13.30
N ASP A 35 8.14 0.61 13.62
CA ASP A 35 9.17 0.01 12.75
C ASP A 35 9.02 -1.51 12.67
N LYS A 36 8.67 -2.17 13.78
CA LYS A 36 8.38 -3.61 13.77
C LYS A 36 7.17 -3.92 12.90
N LEU A 37 6.11 -3.12 12.99
CA LEU A 37 4.90 -3.30 12.17
C LEU A 37 5.18 -3.12 10.68
N VAL A 38 5.95 -2.09 10.30
CA VAL A 38 6.40 -1.90 8.91
C VAL A 38 7.24 -3.10 8.46
N ASN A 39 8.16 -3.58 9.28
CA ASN A 39 8.97 -4.75 8.94
C ASN A 39 8.12 -6.01 8.73
N PHE A 40 7.13 -6.26 9.58
CA PHE A 40 6.20 -7.38 9.39
C PHE A 40 5.41 -7.25 8.10
N LEU A 41 4.91 -6.05 7.78
CA LEU A 41 4.22 -5.81 6.50
C LEU A 41 5.14 -6.08 5.30
N VAL A 42 6.36 -5.56 5.35
CA VAL A 42 7.36 -5.74 4.28
C VAL A 42 7.69 -7.21 4.08
N VAL A 43 7.89 -7.96 5.16
CA VAL A 43 8.15 -9.41 5.08
C VAL A 43 6.95 -10.18 4.54
N ALA A 44 5.71 -9.75 4.85
CA ALA A 44 4.52 -10.44 4.39
C ALA A 44 4.14 -10.12 2.93
N GLU A 45 4.29 -8.87 2.51
CA GLU A 45 3.68 -8.36 1.27
C GLU A 45 4.68 -7.89 0.21
N ASP A 46 5.89 -7.47 0.60
CA ASP A 46 6.77 -6.69 -0.27
C ASP A 46 8.27 -6.94 0.03
N HIS A 47 8.76 -8.15 -0.24
CA HIS A 47 10.14 -8.54 0.09
C HIS A 47 11.24 -7.65 -0.52
N ARG A 48 10.93 -6.96 -1.62
CA ARG A 48 11.87 -6.06 -2.31
C ARG A 48 11.62 -4.59 -2.01
N TYR A 49 10.81 -4.30 -0.98
CA TYR A 49 10.43 -2.96 -0.53
C TYR A 49 11.52 -1.90 -0.69
N LYS A 50 12.75 -2.17 -0.23
CA LYS A 50 13.84 -1.18 -0.26
C LYS A 50 14.36 -0.82 -1.67
N TYR A 51 14.07 -1.63 -2.67
CA TYR A 51 14.73 -1.57 -3.99
C TYR A 51 13.87 -0.97 -5.11
N HIS A 52 12.62 -0.58 -4.83
CA HIS A 52 11.72 -0.06 -5.85
C HIS A 52 11.12 1.30 -5.50
N ILE A 53 10.70 2.01 -6.55
CA ILE A 53 10.18 3.38 -6.50
C ILE A 53 8.65 3.42 -6.60
N GLY A 54 7.97 2.59 -5.81
CA GLY A 54 6.49 2.50 -5.82
C GLY A 54 5.91 1.43 -6.75
N PHE A 55 6.73 0.74 -7.54
CA PHE A 55 6.36 -0.50 -8.24
C PHE A 55 7.60 -1.35 -8.49
N ASP A 56 7.47 -2.68 -8.45
CA ASP A 56 8.61 -3.58 -8.62
C ASP A 56 8.58 -4.27 -9.99
N VAL A 57 9.48 -3.87 -10.88
CA VAL A 57 9.68 -4.46 -12.22
C VAL A 57 10.03 -5.94 -12.16
N ILE A 58 10.91 -6.35 -11.24
CA ILE A 58 11.35 -7.74 -11.13
C ILE A 58 10.20 -8.59 -10.60
N ALA A 59 9.44 -8.11 -9.60
CA ALA A 59 8.25 -8.81 -9.12
C ALA A 59 7.19 -8.97 -10.21
N ILE A 60 6.95 -7.92 -11.01
CA ILE A 60 6.01 -7.96 -12.14
C ILE A 60 6.46 -9.00 -13.16
N PHE A 61 7.72 -8.95 -13.60
CA PHE A 61 8.23 -9.89 -14.59
C PHE A 61 8.21 -11.34 -14.09
N ARG A 62 8.62 -11.56 -12.84
CA ARG A 62 8.57 -12.85 -12.16
C ARG A 62 7.14 -13.40 -12.09
N ALA A 63 6.15 -12.58 -11.75
CA ALA A 63 4.75 -12.99 -11.71
C ALA A 63 4.20 -13.33 -13.11
N ILE A 64 4.58 -12.56 -14.14
CA ILE A 64 4.23 -12.86 -15.54
C ILE A 64 4.81 -14.20 -15.96
N LEU A 65 6.11 -14.42 -15.76
CA LEU A 65 6.79 -15.68 -16.09
C LEU A 65 6.14 -16.85 -15.36
N LYS A 66 5.86 -16.72 -14.06
CA LYS A 66 5.26 -17.77 -13.26
C LYS A 66 3.85 -18.12 -13.75
N ASN A 67 3.06 -17.13 -14.16
CA ASN A 67 1.75 -17.36 -14.74
C ASN A 67 1.83 -18.05 -16.12
N ILE A 68 2.81 -17.72 -16.95
CA ILE A 68 2.99 -18.36 -18.26
C ILE A 68 3.48 -19.81 -18.11
N VAL A 69 4.50 -20.03 -17.28
CA VAL A 69 5.19 -21.33 -17.14
C VAL A 69 4.37 -22.30 -16.30
N TYR A 70 3.86 -21.85 -15.15
CA TYR A 70 3.21 -22.73 -14.16
C TYR A 70 1.69 -22.59 -14.12
N LYS A 71 1.09 -21.65 -14.90
CA LYS A 71 -0.35 -21.33 -14.85
C LYS A 71 -0.85 -20.97 -13.44
N THR A 72 0.05 -20.52 -12.58
CA THR A 72 -0.25 -20.06 -11.21
C THR A 72 -0.11 -18.55 -11.13
N SER A 73 -1.08 -17.89 -10.50
CA SER A 73 -1.01 -16.45 -10.23
C SER A 73 -0.21 -16.15 -8.97
N GLU A 74 0.53 -15.05 -8.99
CA GLU A 74 1.24 -14.53 -7.82
C GLU A 74 1.06 -13.02 -7.70
N GLY A 75 1.08 -12.51 -6.46
CA GLY A 75 1.15 -11.08 -6.20
C GLY A 75 2.46 -10.46 -6.68
N ALA A 76 2.34 -9.34 -7.38
CA ALA A 76 3.47 -8.47 -7.75
C ALA A 76 3.23 -7.01 -7.33
N SER A 77 2.24 -6.77 -6.47
CA SER A 77 1.89 -5.40 -6.07
C SER A 77 2.71 -4.96 -4.87
N THR A 78 3.30 -3.77 -4.93
CA THR A 78 4.04 -3.19 -3.80
C THR A 78 3.09 -2.50 -2.83
N ILE A 79 3.55 -2.22 -1.60
CA ILE A 79 2.74 -1.55 -0.58
C ILE A 79 2.16 -0.21 -1.08
N GLU A 80 2.92 0.60 -1.82
CA GLU A 80 2.42 1.87 -2.35
C GLU A 80 1.32 1.68 -3.41
N GLN A 81 1.42 0.63 -4.23
CA GLN A 81 0.35 0.25 -5.16
C GLN A 81 -0.92 -0.17 -4.42
N GLN A 82 -0.77 -0.93 -3.34
CA GLN A 82 -1.90 -1.31 -2.50
C GLN A 82 -2.52 -0.09 -1.82
N LEU A 83 -1.71 0.84 -1.31
CA LEU A 83 -2.16 2.09 -0.70
C LEU A 83 -2.96 2.95 -1.68
N VAL A 84 -2.43 3.18 -2.88
CA VAL A 84 -3.15 3.91 -3.93
C VAL A 84 -4.51 3.27 -4.21
N ARG A 85 -4.55 1.94 -4.33
CA ARG A 85 -5.80 1.22 -4.58
C ARG A 85 -6.82 1.41 -3.46
N VAL A 86 -6.38 1.35 -2.20
CA VAL A 86 -7.25 1.54 -1.03
C VAL A 86 -7.81 2.97 -1.01
N ILE A 87 -6.95 3.97 -1.19
CA ILE A 87 -7.38 5.39 -1.18
C ILE A 87 -8.34 5.71 -2.33
N ILE A 88 -8.04 5.25 -3.55
CA ILE A 88 -8.86 5.52 -4.74
C ILE A 88 -10.13 4.65 -4.77
N ASN A 89 -10.16 3.56 -4.02
CA ASN A 89 -11.27 2.61 -3.97
C ASN A 89 -11.63 2.02 -5.35
N ASP A 90 -10.61 1.68 -6.15
CA ASP A 90 -10.77 1.10 -7.49
C ASP A 90 -10.17 -0.31 -7.54
N TYR A 91 -11.04 -1.33 -7.52
CA TYR A 91 -10.67 -2.75 -7.48
C TYR A 91 -10.95 -3.49 -8.80
N LYS A 92 -11.22 -2.76 -9.89
CA LYS A 92 -11.53 -3.37 -11.20
C LYS A 92 -10.36 -4.23 -11.70
N ARG A 93 -10.61 -5.48 -12.09
CA ARG A 93 -9.54 -6.36 -12.61
C ARG A 93 -9.25 -6.08 -14.09
N CYS A 94 -8.63 -4.94 -14.39
CA CYS A 94 -8.21 -4.57 -15.75
C CYS A 94 -6.80 -3.95 -15.78
N LEU A 95 -6.15 -4.05 -16.95
CA LEU A 95 -4.78 -3.59 -17.17
C LEU A 95 -4.66 -2.07 -17.06
N SER A 96 -5.63 -1.32 -17.58
CA SER A 96 -5.64 0.15 -17.51
C SER A 96 -5.61 0.65 -16.06
N ARG A 97 -6.41 0.04 -15.17
CA ARG A 97 -6.37 0.33 -13.73
C ARG A 97 -4.99 0.00 -13.14
N LYS A 98 -4.38 -1.14 -13.50
CA LYS A 98 -3.05 -1.52 -12.98
C LYS A 98 -1.96 -0.55 -13.43
N ILE A 99 -2.00 -0.08 -14.68
CA ILE A 99 -1.07 0.95 -15.19
C ILE A 99 -1.25 2.26 -14.44
N LYS A 100 -2.50 2.70 -14.21
CA LYS A 100 -2.80 3.87 -13.39
C LYS A 100 -2.24 3.74 -11.96
N GLU A 101 -2.42 2.59 -11.34
CA GLU A 101 -1.89 2.27 -10.01
C GLU A 101 -0.35 2.37 -9.97
N ILE A 102 0.36 1.87 -10.99
CA ILE A 102 1.82 1.99 -11.12
C ILE A 102 2.24 3.47 -11.19
N ILE A 103 1.61 4.27 -12.05
CA ILE A 103 1.94 5.68 -12.23
C ILE A 103 1.75 6.46 -10.92
N LEU A 104 0.59 6.28 -10.28
CA LEU A 104 0.25 6.99 -9.04
C LEU A 104 1.11 6.53 -7.86
N ALA A 105 1.40 5.23 -7.74
CA ALA A 105 2.27 4.72 -6.68
C ALA A 105 3.71 5.23 -6.82
N SER A 106 4.18 5.37 -8.05
CA SER A 106 5.49 5.98 -8.33
C SER A 106 5.53 7.43 -7.90
N TYR A 107 4.50 8.21 -8.24
CA TYR A 107 4.38 9.60 -7.78
C TYR A 107 4.37 9.69 -6.25
N VAL A 108 3.52 8.92 -5.60
CA VAL A 108 3.36 8.95 -4.15
C VAL A 108 4.68 8.59 -3.44
N LYS A 109 5.40 7.58 -3.94
CA LYS A 109 6.72 7.22 -3.40
C LYS A 109 7.76 8.34 -3.55
N LEU A 110 7.72 9.11 -4.64
CA LEU A 110 8.66 10.20 -4.87
C LEU A 110 8.39 11.41 -3.96
N VAL A 111 7.12 11.63 -3.60
CA VAL A 111 6.71 12.79 -2.79
C VAL A 111 6.73 12.50 -1.29
N PHE A 112 6.43 11.27 -0.89
CA PHE A 112 6.26 10.90 0.52
C PHE A 112 7.27 9.84 0.97
N ASP A 113 7.63 9.90 2.25
CA ASP A 113 8.50 8.91 2.87
C ASP A 113 7.87 7.51 2.83
N LYS A 114 8.68 6.49 2.50
CA LYS A 114 8.20 5.13 2.27
C LYS A 114 7.62 4.51 3.54
N ARG A 115 8.33 4.66 4.67
CA ARG A 115 7.91 4.15 5.99
C ARG A 115 6.56 4.77 6.38
N LYS A 116 6.39 6.07 6.12
CA LYS A 116 5.12 6.77 6.35
C LYS A 116 3.98 6.18 5.53
N LEU A 117 4.20 5.91 4.25
CA LEU A 117 3.19 5.29 3.38
C LEU A 117 2.79 3.89 3.85
N ALA A 118 3.75 3.09 4.30
CA ALA A 118 3.48 1.76 4.86
C ALA A 118 2.63 1.83 6.13
N LEU A 119 2.87 2.80 7.01
CA LEU A 119 2.06 3.00 8.22
C LEU A 119 0.66 3.51 7.91
N ILE A 120 0.53 4.41 6.94
CA ILE A 120 -0.79 4.84 6.45
C ILE A 120 -1.55 3.63 5.92
N TYR A 121 -0.91 2.80 5.10
CA TYR A 121 -1.51 1.58 4.58
C TYR A 121 -1.97 0.66 5.71
N LEU A 122 -1.13 0.40 6.72
CA LEU A 122 -1.54 -0.35 7.90
C LEU A 122 -2.74 0.29 8.61
N ASN A 123 -2.83 1.61 8.64
CA ASN A 123 -3.94 2.27 9.33
C ASN A 123 -5.28 2.16 8.58
N ILE A 124 -5.27 2.12 7.24
CA ILE A 124 -6.49 2.21 6.43
C ILE A 124 -6.83 0.93 5.66
N ALA A 125 -5.91 -0.03 5.60
CA ALA A 125 -6.14 -1.29 4.91
C ALA A 125 -7.25 -2.10 5.59
N TYR A 126 -7.95 -2.90 4.79
CA TYR A 126 -8.92 -3.85 5.29
C TYR A 126 -8.22 -5.12 5.75
N TYR A 127 -8.37 -5.49 7.02
CA TYR A 127 -7.70 -6.65 7.62
C TYR A 127 -8.57 -7.91 7.66
N GLY A 128 -9.72 -7.90 6.99
CA GLY A 128 -10.72 -8.95 7.16
C GLY A 128 -11.53 -8.77 8.45
N THR A 129 -12.62 -9.54 8.58
CA THR A 129 -13.48 -9.58 9.78
C THR A 129 -14.17 -8.26 10.17
N ARG A 130 -14.48 -7.39 9.20
CA ARG A 130 -15.15 -6.07 9.37
C ARG A 130 -14.33 -4.96 10.04
N TYR A 131 -13.02 -5.14 10.24
CA TYR A 131 -12.17 -4.09 10.82
C TYR A 131 -11.38 -3.34 9.73
N GLN A 132 -11.41 -2.01 9.79
CA GLN A 132 -10.76 -1.09 8.85
C GLN A 132 -9.74 -0.18 9.56
N SER A 133 -9.02 -0.71 10.56
CA SER A 133 -7.83 -0.05 11.10
C SER A 133 -6.92 -1.01 11.85
N LEU A 134 -5.62 -0.67 11.90
CA LEU A 134 -4.63 -1.36 12.72
C LEU A 134 -5.07 -1.37 14.20
N GLU A 135 -5.51 -0.23 14.72
CA GLU A 135 -5.95 -0.12 16.11
C GLU A 135 -7.07 -1.11 16.44
N ALA A 136 -8.06 -1.24 15.56
CA ALA A 136 -9.18 -2.14 15.78
C ALA A 136 -8.74 -3.62 15.81
N ILE A 137 -7.80 -4.01 14.95
CA ILE A 137 -7.20 -5.36 14.95
C ILE A 137 -6.36 -5.60 16.21
N LEU A 138 -5.54 -4.63 16.62
CA LEU A 138 -4.72 -4.76 17.83
C LEU A 138 -5.59 -4.92 19.07
N ARG A 139 -6.70 -4.18 19.17
CA ARG A 139 -7.69 -4.34 20.25
C ARG A 139 -8.34 -5.72 20.20
N LYS A 140 -8.77 -6.20 19.02
CA LYS A 140 -9.39 -7.52 18.85
C LYS A 140 -8.54 -8.66 19.40
N TYR A 141 -7.23 -8.62 19.17
CA TYR A 141 -6.28 -9.65 19.62
C TYR A 141 -5.56 -9.32 20.94
N ASN A 142 -5.99 -8.28 21.67
CA ASN A 142 -5.36 -7.84 22.92
C ASN A 142 -3.85 -7.54 22.80
N LEU A 143 -3.42 -7.01 21.65
CA LEU A 143 -2.03 -6.68 21.35
C LEU A 143 -1.66 -5.22 21.65
N THR A 144 -2.61 -4.41 22.12
CA THR A 144 -2.46 -2.97 22.35
C THR A 144 -1.32 -2.63 23.33
N LYS A 145 -1.04 -3.46 24.34
CA LYS A 145 0.02 -3.25 25.35
C LYS A 145 1.36 -3.92 25.03
N LYS A 146 1.42 -4.78 24.00
CA LYS A 146 2.66 -5.49 23.58
C LYS A 146 3.38 -4.78 22.45
N ILE A 147 2.67 -3.89 21.76
CA ILE A 147 3.14 -3.17 20.59
C ILE A 147 3.14 -1.66 20.88
N LEU A 148 2.40 -1.09 21.83
CA LEU A 148 2.63 0.30 22.26
C LEU A 148 3.47 0.34 23.51
#